data_AF-A0A8B7YJH6-F1
#
_entry.id   AF-A0A8B7YJH6-F1
#
_cell.length_a   1.000
_cell.length_b   1.000
_cell.length_c   1.000
_cell.angle_alpha   90.00
_cell.angle_beta   90.00
_cell.angle_gamma   90.00
#
_symmetry.space_group_name_H-M   'P 1'
#
loop_
_entity.id
_entity.type
_entity.pdbx_description
1 polymer ?
#
loop_
_entity_poly.entity_id
_entity_poly.type
_entity_poly.pdbx_seq_one_letter_code
_entity_poly.pdbx_strand_id
1 'polypeptide(L)'
;MNGFGVGRQMDDTMFHPNGRSTLSSNDDRDRDSYSSSICEITDCESRDSSNLYHTTTVLRVCRQQVLKPYWKLLFVIGWRPFGRDRINYHCGWKALNVIYPLLLVALMFYVYAYRILSCQGKYDVPLIVPSTDISPTIVPHGGSNVTTPMSFTIEPAAETYHICTHLISSYVFPDVLHFLAFLLGFWYFRIQDNEQMDAMIQQAFLHTTPIQHGTNTQSTMIRAMKWILICGALWVVGMMGVLALFLTAFGLESTIYPFFSVQAWNIVLLGVNVFGCLIYNSIIAAVVVNYTVQCETIICFMRSIQEQLLEKTGDLRMIMHDILKVWQATHQLNGPMANMMSLLVFNFAAMVVVGVSLLLFQNQTEINPLVLTYRVCFFLLWLVILVFPFVQAARLSSIYNKIEQAALEMRVFGYLTSTPRDLDSFLQFVTLAKYKVRLLFIPVDKSLVYGILLLTTFLLIVLVQTGIIVAPSLYL
;
A
#
# COMPACT_ATOMS: atom_id res chain seq x y z
N MET A 1 -89.68 -15.27 12.10
CA MET A 1 -88.44 -16.04 12.26
C MET A 1 -87.30 -15.04 12.27
N ASN A 2 -87.23 -14.20 13.32
CA ASN A 2 -86.50 -14.39 14.60
C ASN A 2 -85.00 -14.14 14.39
N GLY A 3 -84.34 -13.13 14.96
CA GLY A 3 -84.68 -12.05 15.90
C GLY A 3 -83.40 -11.19 16.10
N PHE A 4 -83.50 -9.86 16.13
CA PHE A 4 -83.36 -8.99 17.32
C PHE A 4 -82.01 -9.11 18.07
N GLY A 5 -81.28 -8.05 18.44
CA GLY A 5 -81.55 -6.61 18.50
C GLY A 5 -80.32 -5.83 19.04
N VAL A 6 -80.21 -4.53 18.73
CA VAL A 6 -80.26 -3.37 19.67
C VAL A 6 -79.02 -3.21 20.57
N GLY A 7 -78.34 -2.07 20.73
CA GLY A 7 -78.47 -0.69 20.23
C GLY A 7 -77.66 0.31 21.08
N ARG A 8 -77.57 1.58 20.62
CA ARG A 8 -77.46 2.88 21.39
C ARG A 8 -76.18 3.16 22.21
N GLN A 9 -75.66 4.38 22.47
CA GLN A 9 -76.02 5.82 22.33
C GLN A 9 -74.74 6.62 22.74
N MET A 10 -74.17 7.56 21.98
CA MET A 10 -74.33 9.04 21.95
C MET A 10 -74.44 9.84 23.28
N ASP A 11 -73.58 10.86 23.36
CA ASP A 11 -73.70 12.23 23.92
C ASP A 11 -73.02 12.64 25.26
N ASP A 12 -72.12 13.62 25.09
CA ASP A 12 -71.94 14.92 25.78
C ASP A 12 -72.05 15.04 27.30
N THR A 13 -71.06 15.72 27.91
CA THR A 13 -71.26 17.03 28.58
C THR A 13 -69.96 17.62 29.18
N MET A 14 -69.76 18.91 28.91
CA MET A 14 -68.88 19.86 29.63
C MET A 14 -69.28 20.02 31.11
N PHE A 15 -68.34 20.36 31.99
CA PHE A 15 -68.49 21.43 33.00
C PHE A 15 -67.12 21.82 33.63
N HIS A 16 -66.76 23.11 33.51
CA HIS A 16 -65.80 23.89 34.33
C HIS A 16 -66.36 24.08 35.79
N PRO A 17 -65.84 24.89 36.76
CA PRO A 17 -64.72 25.86 36.80
C PRO A 17 -63.85 25.86 38.10
N ASN A 18 -62.80 26.69 38.13
CA ASN A 18 -62.32 27.56 39.25
C ASN A 18 -60.88 27.99 38.90
N GLY A 19 -60.43 29.25 38.90
CA GLY A 19 -60.96 30.50 39.43
C GLY A 19 -59.83 31.27 40.14
N ARG A 20 -59.63 32.55 39.76
CA ARG A 20 -58.72 33.63 40.27
C ARG A 20 -57.27 33.66 39.74
N SER A 21 -56.81 34.66 38.95
CA SER A 21 -56.66 36.13 39.13
C SER A 21 -55.71 36.49 40.28
N THR A 22 -54.55 37.12 40.08
CA THR A 22 -54.32 38.57 39.78
C THR A 22 -52.91 38.79 39.19
N LEU A 23 -52.75 39.45 38.05
CA LEU A 23 -52.45 40.89 37.84
C LEU A 23 -51.22 41.44 38.61
N SER A 24 -50.13 41.69 37.89
CA SER A 24 -49.19 42.80 38.16
C SER A 24 -48.38 43.11 36.90
N SER A 25 -48.38 44.39 36.56
CA SER A 25 -47.80 45.05 35.41
C SER A 25 -46.35 45.52 35.64
N ASN A 26 -45.69 45.82 34.51
CA ASN A 26 -44.59 46.78 34.26
C ASN A 26 -43.20 46.21 33.95
N ASP A 27 -42.69 46.71 32.81
CA ASP A 27 -41.31 47.04 32.42
C ASP A 27 -40.24 45.95 32.65
N ASP A 28 -39.46 45.53 31.66
CA ASP A 28 -38.63 46.41 30.83
C ASP A 28 -38.16 45.70 29.56
N ARG A 29 -37.72 46.53 28.61
CA ARG A 29 -37.04 46.15 27.37
C ARG A 29 -35.82 45.28 27.68
N ASP A 30 -35.65 44.16 26.98
CA ASP A 30 -34.36 43.92 26.33
C ASP A 30 -34.41 42.85 25.23
N ARG A 31 -33.57 43.11 24.24
CA ARG A 31 -33.25 42.26 23.09
C ARG A 31 -32.80 40.87 23.57
N ASP A 32 -33.29 39.82 22.93
CA ASP A 32 -32.44 38.94 22.13
C ASP A 32 -33.28 37.90 21.37
N SER A 33 -33.13 37.92 20.05
CA SER A 33 -33.71 36.98 19.10
C SER A 33 -32.68 35.91 18.77
N TYR A 34 -33.18 34.67 18.63
CA TYR A 34 -32.50 33.46 18.13
C TYR A 34 -31.50 32.76 19.06
N SER A 35 -32.03 31.95 19.98
CA SER A 35 -31.35 30.73 20.43
C SER A 35 -32.00 29.53 19.74
N SER A 36 -31.20 28.85 18.92
CA SER A 36 -31.48 27.56 18.31
C SER A 36 -31.85 26.54 19.38
N SER A 37 -33.10 26.09 19.39
CA SER A 37 -33.55 24.92 20.16
C SER A 37 -32.78 23.68 19.70
N ILE A 38 -31.70 23.37 20.41
CA ILE A 38 -31.09 22.04 20.41
C ILE A 38 -32.09 21.12 21.13
N CYS A 39 -32.83 20.32 20.37
CA CYS A 39 -33.49 19.13 20.92
C CYS A 39 -32.39 18.17 21.38
N GLU A 40 -32.05 18.25 22.65
CA GLU A 40 -31.26 17.22 23.32
C GLU A 40 -32.20 16.01 23.52
N ILE A 41 -32.03 14.99 22.68
CA ILE A 41 -32.69 13.69 22.86
C ILE A 41 -32.00 13.04 24.05
N THR A 42 -32.64 13.12 25.22
CA THR A 42 -32.21 12.38 26.41
C THR A 42 -32.60 10.91 26.22
N ASP A 43 -31.69 10.11 25.69
CA ASP A 43 -31.87 8.65 25.59
C ASP A 43 -31.89 8.02 26.99
N CYS A 44 -32.97 7.29 27.31
CA CYS A 44 -33.11 6.55 28.57
C CYS A 44 -31.98 5.52 28.76
N GLU A 45 -31.31 5.57 29.93
CA GLU A 45 -30.27 4.64 30.33
C GLU A 45 -30.79 3.20 30.48
N SER A 46 -30.34 2.33 29.57
CA SER A 46 -30.38 0.87 29.67
C SER A 46 -28.97 0.34 29.40
N ARG A 47 -28.64 -0.90 29.79
CA ARG A 47 -27.30 -1.55 29.60
C ARG A 47 -26.75 -1.47 28.15
N ASP A 48 -27.59 -1.14 27.17
CA ASP A 48 -27.20 -0.90 25.79
C ASP A 48 -26.49 0.45 25.58
N SER A 49 -26.73 1.47 26.43
CA SER A 49 -26.04 2.75 26.34
C SER A 49 -24.54 2.58 26.61
N SER A 50 -24.14 1.85 27.65
CA SER A 50 -22.72 1.57 27.94
C SER A 50 -22.01 0.80 26.82
N ASN A 51 -22.70 -0.16 26.19
CA ASN A 51 -22.17 -0.91 25.06
C ASN A 51 -22.09 -0.05 23.78
N LEU A 52 -23.05 0.84 23.58
CA LEU A 52 -23.06 1.81 22.49
C LEU A 52 -21.94 2.85 22.67
N TYR A 53 -21.74 3.37 23.88
CA TYR A 53 -20.64 4.27 24.23
C TYR A 53 -19.27 3.60 24.05
N HIS A 54 -19.15 2.32 24.40
CA HIS A 54 -17.91 1.56 24.20
C HIS A 54 -17.61 1.34 22.71
N THR A 55 -18.61 0.87 21.95
CA THR A 55 -18.53 0.62 20.50
C THR A 55 -18.19 1.90 19.72
N THR A 56 -18.84 3.02 20.05
CA THR A 56 -18.59 4.32 19.39
C THR A 56 -17.21 4.88 19.73
N THR A 57 -16.74 4.72 20.96
CA THR A 57 -15.39 5.14 21.39
C THR A 57 -14.30 4.36 20.66
N VAL A 58 -14.47 3.04 20.59
CA VAL A 58 -13.63 2.11 19.84
C VAL A 58 -13.56 2.53 18.37
N LEU A 59 -14.70 2.70 17.69
CA LEU A 59 -14.74 3.11 16.28
C LEU A 59 -14.08 4.48 16.05
N ARG A 60 -14.24 5.42 16.99
CA ARG A 60 -13.57 6.72 16.94
C ARG A 60 -12.05 6.57 17.02
N VAL A 61 -11.54 5.70 17.89
CA VAL A 61 -10.10 5.40 18.00
C VAL A 61 -9.57 4.78 16.69
N CYS A 62 -10.26 3.79 16.13
CA CYS A 62 -9.89 3.19 14.84
C CYS A 62 -9.84 4.24 13.73
N ARG A 63 -10.88 5.06 13.62
CA ARG A 63 -10.98 6.13 12.63
C ARG A 63 -9.83 7.13 12.75
N GLN A 64 -9.50 7.57 13.95
CA GLN A 64 -8.46 8.58 14.16
C GLN A 64 -7.05 8.03 14.01
N GLN A 65 -6.79 6.82 14.50
CA GLN A 65 -5.44 6.29 14.62
C GLN A 65 -4.98 5.46 13.41
N VAL A 66 -5.92 4.86 12.68
CA VAL A 66 -5.62 3.94 11.56
C VAL A 66 -6.18 4.50 10.25
N LEU A 67 -7.47 4.82 10.23
CA LEU A 67 -8.17 5.19 9.00
C LEU A 67 -7.77 6.58 8.48
N LYS A 68 -7.63 7.58 9.35
CA LYS A 68 -7.16 8.92 8.96
C LYS A 68 -5.78 8.94 8.27
N PRO A 69 -4.71 8.37 8.86
CA PRO A 69 -3.40 8.40 8.22
C PRO A 69 -3.37 7.56 6.94
N TYR A 70 -4.12 6.46 6.90
CA TYR A 70 -4.38 5.68 5.70
C TYR A 70 -5.05 6.50 4.57
N TRP A 71 -6.11 7.24 4.90
CA TRP A 71 -6.81 8.10 3.94
C TRP A 71 -5.93 9.24 3.45
N LYS A 72 -5.04 9.78 4.29
CA LYS A 72 -4.05 10.77 3.87
C LYS A 72 -3.10 10.19 2.81
N LEU A 73 -2.67 8.93 2.96
CA LEU A 73 -1.84 8.26 1.95
C LEU A 73 -2.57 8.16 0.61
N LEU A 74 -3.81 7.66 0.62
CA LEU A 74 -4.62 7.53 -0.61
C LEU A 74 -4.94 8.89 -1.26
N PHE A 75 -5.03 9.93 -0.45
CA PHE A 75 -5.22 11.30 -0.92
C PHE A 75 -3.96 11.83 -1.62
N VAL A 76 -2.78 11.65 -1.03
CA VAL A 76 -1.50 12.11 -1.61
C VAL A 76 -1.28 11.50 -2.99
N ILE A 77 -1.58 10.21 -3.18
CA ILE A 77 -1.43 9.52 -4.48
C ILE A 77 -2.61 9.75 -5.45
N GLY A 78 -3.63 10.51 -5.06
CA GLY A 78 -4.77 10.84 -5.92
C GLY A 78 -5.79 9.71 -6.12
N TRP A 79 -5.71 8.63 -5.34
CA TRP A 79 -6.71 7.55 -5.36
C TRP A 79 -7.97 7.88 -4.57
N ARG A 80 -7.92 8.81 -3.62
CA ARG A 80 -9.12 9.30 -2.91
C ARG A 80 -9.56 10.68 -3.42
N PRO A 81 -10.86 10.91 -3.69
CA PRO A 81 -11.35 12.22 -4.08
C PRO A 81 -11.39 13.20 -2.89
N PHE A 82 -11.20 14.48 -3.21
CA PHE A 82 -11.31 15.59 -2.29
C PHE A 82 -12.77 15.87 -1.96
N GLY A 83 -13.05 16.19 -0.69
CA GLY A 83 -14.36 16.67 -0.26
C GLY A 83 -15.48 15.64 -0.18
N ARG A 84 -15.16 14.33 -0.14
CA ARG A 84 -16.15 13.23 -0.10
C ARG A 84 -17.22 13.40 0.99
N ASP A 85 -16.86 13.95 2.14
CA ASP A 85 -17.76 14.07 3.30
C ASP A 85 -18.44 15.46 3.39
N ARG A 86 -18.32 16.33 2.36
CA ARG A 86 -18.93 17.67 2.37
C ARG A 86 -20.26 17.69 1.62
N ILE A 87 -21.30 18.18 2.31
CA ILE A 87 -22.68 18.25 1.82
C ILE A 87 -22.84 19.20 0.61
N ASN A 88 -22.03 20.27 0.53
CA ASN A 88 -22.07 21.23 -0.58
C ASN A 88 -20.93 21.00 -1.59
N TYR A 89 -21.21 20.18 -2.60
CA TYR A 89 -20.26 19.77 -3.63
C TYR A 89 -20.21 20.78 -4.79
N HIS A 90 -19.51 21.90 -4.58
CA HIS A 90 -19.33 22.95 -5.59
C HIS A 90 -18.51 22.51 -6.82
N CYS A 91 -18.69 23.21 -7.95
CA CYS A 91 -17.98 22.95 -9.22
C CYS A 91 -16.45 22.96 -9.10
N GLY A 92 -15.88 23.83 -8.24
CA GLY A 92 -14.42 23.86 -8.00
C GLY A 92 -13.87 22.55 -7.44
N TRP A 93 -14.61 21.85 -6.57
CA TRP A 93 -14.20 20.54 -6.06
C TRP A 93 -14.27 19.45 -7.14
N LYS A 94 -15.23 19.54 -8.08
CA LYS A 94 -15.30 18.66 -9.25
C LYS A 94 -14.07 18.85 -10.14
N ALA A 95 -13.75 20.10 -10.47
CA ALA A 95 -12.59 20.42 -11.32
C ALA A 95 -11.28 19.96 -10.68
N LEU A 96 -11.08 20.25 -9.39
CA LEU A 96 -9.88 19.82 -8.64
C LEU A 96 -9.76 18.29 -8.59
N ASN A 97 -10.88 17.58 -8.44
CA ASN A 97 -10.92 16.12 -8.48
C ASN A 97 -10.56 15.50 -9.84
N VAL A 98 -10.60 16.28 -10.93
CA VAL A 98 -10.17 15.83 -12.27
C VAL A 98 -8.75 16.30 -12.58
N ILE A 99 -8.43 17.56 -12.28
CA ILE A 99 -7.12 18.17 -12.57
C ILE A 99 -6.00 17.49 -11.76
N TYR A 100 -6.25 17.19 -10.48
CA TYR A 100 -5.22 16.59 -9.62
C TYR A 100 -4.70 15.23 -10.12
N PRO A 101 -5.53 14.21 -10.39
CA PRO A 101 -5.02 12.95 -10.93
C PRO A 101 -4.42 13.10 -12.33
N LEU A 102 -4.92 14.02 -13.17
CA LEU A 102 -4.29 14.33 -14.47
C LEU A 102 -2.87 14.86 -14.29
N LEU A 103 -2.66 15.77 -13.32
CA LEU A 103 -1.34 16.30 -12.99
C LEU A 103 -0.40 15.18 -12.49
N LEU A 104 -0.90 14.26 -11.66
CA LEU A 104 -0.10 13.11 -11.21
C LEU A 104 0.30 12.19 -12.37
N VAL A 105 -0.62 11.91 -13.29
CA VAL A 105 -0.33 11.12 -14.50
C VAL A 105 0.72 11.82 -15.36
N ALA A 106 0.59 13.13 -15.59
CA ALA A 106 1.58 13.91 -16.33
C ALA A 106 2.96 13.89 -15.64
N LEU A 107 3.00 14.01 -14.31
CA LEU A 107 4.22 13.92 -13.51
C LEU A 107 4.86 12.53 -13.60
N MET A 108 4.07 11.46 -13.62
CA MET A 108 4.58 10.10 -13.80
C MET A 108 5.21 9.91 -15.18
N PHE A 109 4.56 10.36 -16.25
CA PHE A 109 5.14 10.31 -17.60
C PHE A 109 6.43 11.12 -17.69
N TYR A 110 6.48 12.28 -17.04
CA TYR A 110 7.72 13.06 -16.94
C TYR A 110 8.84 12.27 -16.26
N VAL A 111 8.58 11.61 -15.13
CA VAL A 111 9.58 10.78 -14.43
C VAL A 111 10.02 9.59 -15.29
N TYR A 112 9.11 8.93 -16.00
CA TYR A 112 9.46 7.83 -16.92
C TYR A 112 10.36 8.29 -18.05
N ALA A 113 10.00 9.40 -18.70
CA ALA A 113 10.83 10.00 -19.73
C ALA A 113 12.19 10.39 -19.17
N TYR A 114 12.25 11.01 -17.99
CA TYR A 114 13.50 11.36 -17.33
C TYR A 114 14.37 10.12 -17.06
N ARG A 115 13.81 9.05 -16.50
CA ARG A 115 14.55 7.82 -16.19
C ARG A 115 15.18 7.19 -17.43
N ILE A 116 14.44 7.19 -18.54
CA ILE A 116 14.87 6.66 -19.84
C ILE A 116 15.95 7.56 -20.46
N LEU A 117 15.71 8.87 -20.52
CA LEU A 117 16.62 9.83 -21.18
C LEU A 117 17.93 10.03 -20.41
N SER A 118 17.87 10.04 -19.08
CA SER A 118 19.04 10.26 -18.23
C SER A 118 19.73 8.96 -17.79
N CYS A 119 19.31 7.80 -18.30
CA CYS A 119 19.78 6.48 -17.84
C CYS A 119 19.86 6.40 -16.30
N GLN A 120 18.80 6.84 -15.62
CA GLN A 120 18.86 7.09 -14.18
C GLN A 120 19.30 5.82 -13.44
N GLY A 121 20.30 5.95 -12.57
CA GLY A 121 20.92 4.83 -11.85
C GLY A 121 22.14 4.22 -12.53
N LYS A 122 22.48 4.64 -13.77
CA LYS A 122 23.62 4.17 -14.57
C LYS A 122 23.76 2.65 -14.52
N TYR A 123 22.74 1.95 -15.00
CA TYR A 123 22.70 0.49 -15.03
C TYR A 123 23.62 -0.15 -16.09
N ASP A 124 24.52 0.63 -16.68
CA ASP A 124 25.44 0.16 -17.69
C ASP A 124 26.42 -0.85 -17.10
N VAL A 125 26.29 -2.08 -17.57
CA VAL A 125 27.29 -3.12 -17.38
C VAL A 125 28.31 -2.93 -18.50
N PRO A 126 29.60 -2.72 -18.20
CA PRO A 126 30.61 -2.62 -19.25
C PRO A 126 30.65 -3.97 -19.98
N LEU A 127 30.11 -4.00 -21.20
CA LEU A 127 30.36 -5.11 -22.11
C LEU A 127 31.86 -5.07 -22.44
N ILE A 128 32.56 -6.14 -22.10
CA ILE A 128 33.89 -6.42 -22.63
C ILE A 128 33.68 -6.65 -24.14
N VAL A 129 33.75 -5.60 -24.93
CA VAL A 129 33.95 -5.73 -26.37
C VAL A 129 35.42 -6.15 -26.53
N PRO A 130 35.71 -7.32 -27.12
CA PRO A 130 37.10 -7.66 -27.43
C PRO A 130 37.64 -6.58 -28.36
N SER A 131 38.66 -5.85 -27.92
CA SER A 131 39.44 -4.96 -28.75
C SER A 131 39.98 -5.79 -29.92
N THR A 132 39.38 -5.68 -31.10
CA THR A 132 40.10 -6.03 -32.32
C THR A 132 41.23 -5.03 -32.46
N ASP A 133 42.41 -5.42 -31.98
CA ASP A 133 43.67 -4.75 -32.24
C ASP A 133 43.89 -4.68 -33.76
N ILE A 134 43.49 -3.58 -34.38
CA ILE A 134 44.02 -3.21 -35.69
C ILE A 134 45.33 -2.49 -35.44
N SER A 135 46.41 -3.28 -35.45
CA SER A 135 47.79 -2.78 -35.40
C SER A 135 48.02 -1.80 -36.57
N PRO A 136 48.53 -0.58 -36.33
CA PRO A 136 48.83 0.35 -37.41
C PRO A 136 50.04 -0.17 -38.20
N THR A 137 49.81 -0.54 -39.45
CA THR A 137 50.89 -0.84 -40.40
C THR A 137 51.64 0.46 -40.68
N ILE A 138 52.87 0.54 -40.17
CA ILE A 138 53.83 1.61 -40.47
C ILE A 138 54.23 1.48 -41.93
N VAL A 139 53.83 2.45 -42.77
CA VAL A 139 54.38 2.63 -44.12
C VAL A 139 55.29 3.86 -44.08
N PRO A 140 56.58 3.76 -44.44
CA PRO A 140 57.44 4.93 -44.52
C PRO A 140 57.22 5.65 -45.85
N HIS A 141 56.96 6.96 -45.82
CA HIS A 141 57.08 7.82 -47.01
C HIS A 141 57.95 9.03 -46.70
N GLY A 142 59.09 9.09 -47.38
CA GLY A 142 59.91 10.28 -47.48
C GLY A 142 59.40 11.21 -48.59
N GLY A 143 59.59 12.50 -48.37
CA GLY A 143 59.93 13.48 -49.41
C GLY A 143 58.83 14.00 -50.35
N SER A 144 58.73 15.34 -50.33
CA SER A 144 58.36 16.26 -51.44
C SER A 144 56.91 16.77 -51.56
N ASN A 145 56.71 17.99 -51.04
CA ASN A 145 56.03 19.16 -51.61
C ASN A 145 54.94 18.95 -52.68
N VAL A 146 53.67 19.13 -52.30
CA VAL A 146 52.60 19.56 -53.22
C VAL A 146 51.61 20.49 -52.49
N THR A 147 51.26 21.56 -53.21
CA THR A 147 50.25 22.59 -53.02
C THR A 147 48.96 22.13 -52.34
N THR A 148 48.49 22.97 -51.40
CA THR A 148 47.23 22.88 -50.67
C THR A 148 46.00 23.13 -51.55
N PRO A 149 45.05 22.19 -51.63
CA PRO A 149 43.64 22.53 -51.73
C PRO A 149 42.99 22.34 -50.34
N MET A 150 42.19 23.32 -49.97
CA MET A 150 41.33 23.35 -48.78
C MET A 150 40.49 22.06 -48.68
N SER A 151 40.92 21.12 -47.84
CA SER A 151 40.10 20.00 -47.40
C SER A 151 39.31 20.44 -46.17
N PHE A 152 38.00 20.57 -46.35
CA PHE A 152 37.04 20.69 -45.26
C PHE A 152 37.17 19.44 -44.36
N THR A 153 37.90 19.56 -43.26
CA THR A 153 37.73 18.65 -42.12
C THR A 153 36.41 19.00 -41.47
N ILE A 154 35.37 18.26 -41.84
CA ILE A 154 34.22 18.09 -40.95
C ILE A 154 34.78 17.29 -39.78
N GLU A 155 35.14 17.97 -38.69
CA GLU A 155 35.19 17.31 -37.39
C GLU A 155 33.77 16.78 -37.14
N PRO A 156 33.57 15.45 -37.04
CA PRO A 156 32.37 14.99 -36.37
C PRO A 156 32.55 15.45 -34.92
N ALA A 157 31.78 16.47 -34.53
CA ALA A 157 31.49 16.69 -33.13
C ALA A 157 30.95 15.36 -32.61
N ALA A 158 31.81 14.59 -31.96
CA ALA A 158 31.41 13.38 -31.27
C ALA A 158 30.59 13.84 -30.06
N GLU A 159 29.32 14.17 -30.30
CA GLU A 159 28.31 14.13 -29.27
C GLU A 159 28.23 12.66 -28.85
N THR A 160 29.00 12.32 -27.81
CA THR A 160 28.96 11.02 -27.15
C THR A 160 27.58 10.88 -26.50
N TYR A 161 26.60 10.44 -27.27
CA TYR A 161 25.29 10.08 -26.75
C TYR A 161 25.50 8.83 -25.89
N HIS A 162 25.36 8.97 -24.56
CA HIS A 162 25.34 7.84 -23.66
C HIS A 162 24.07 7.04 -23.92
N ILE A 163 24.15 6.03 -24.79
CA ILE A 163 23.05 5.10 -25.05
C ILE A 163 23.01 4.11 -23.88
N CYS A 164 21.96 4.13 -23.07
CA CYS A 164 21.80 3.17 -21.98
C CYS A 164 21.74 1.75 -22.54
N THR A 165 22.57 0.86 -22.02
CA THR A 165 22.47 -0.57 -22.29
C THR A 165 21.21 -1.13 -21.60
N HIS A 166 20.45 -2.01 -22.28
CA HIS A 166 19.22 -2.62 -21.74
C HIS A 166 18.05 -1.67 -21.42
N LEU A 167 17.74 -0.72 -22.32
CA LEU A 167 16.64 0.24 -22.21
C LEU A 167 15.27 -0.41 -21.87
N ILE A 168 14.93 -1.49 -22.57
CA ILE A 168 13.58 -2.10 -22.51
C ILE A 168 13.37 -2.81 -21.17
N SER A 169 14.31 -3.65 -20.75
CA SER A 169 14.16 -4.47 -19.54
C SER A 169 14.34 -3.68 -18.25
N SER A 170 15.22 -2.66 -18.24
CA SER A 170 15.59 -1.94 -17.02
C SER A 170 14.75 -0.69 -16.75
N TYR A 171 14.12 -0.12 -17.79
CA TYR A 171 13.36 1.12 -17.68
C TYR A 171 11.91 0.98 -18.18
N VAL A 172 11.72 0.65 -19.46
CA VAL A 172 10.38 0.63 -20.08
C VAL A 172 9.46 -0.37 -19.39
N PHE A 173 9.94 -1.59 -19.19
CA PHE A 173 9.12 -2.66 -18.65
C PHE A 173 8.68 -2.42 -17.18
N PRO A 174 9.57 -2.06 -16.24
CA PRO A 174 9.18 -1.61 -14.89
C PRO A 174 8.18 -0.44 -14.87
N ASP A 175 8.37 0.55 -15.75
CA ASP A 175 7.54 1.76 -15.79
C ASP A 175 6.12 1.45 -16.30
N VAL A 176 6.00 0.58 -17.30
CA VAL A 176 4.70 0.07 -17.78
C VAL A 176 3.97 -0.68 -16.67
N LEU A 177 4.63 -1.62 -15.99
CA LEU A 177 3.99 -2.36 -14.88
C LEU A 177 3.55 -1.44 -13.74
N HIS A 178 4.39 -0.47 -13.39
CA HIS A 178 4.05 0.53 -12.38
C HIS A 178 2.82 1.35 -12.78
N PHE A 179 2.77 1.80 -14.04
CA PHE A 179 1.64 2.57 -14.56
C PHE A 179 0.34 1.76 -14.58
N LEU A 180 0.38 0.49 -15.01
CA LEU A 180 -0.79 -0.40 -14.93
C LEU A 180 -1.25 -0.59 -13.47
N ALA A 181 -0.33 -0.79 -12.53
CA ALA A 181 -0.67 -0.88 -11.11
C ALA A 181 -1.35 0.40 -10.59
N PHE A 182 -0.87 1.58 -11.03
CA PHE A 182 -1.50 2.85 -10.70
C PHE A 182 -2.92 2.96 -11.28
N LEU A 183 -3.14 2.59 -12.54
CA LEU A 183 -4.46 2.64 -13.17
C LEU A 183 -5.47 1.71 -12.47
N LEU A 184 -5.04 0.49 -12.13
CA LEU A 184 -5.86 -0.44 -11.36
C LEU A 184 -6.21 0.12 -9.98
N GLY A 185 -5.25 0.74 -9.28
CA GLY A 185 -5.49 1.39 -7.99
C GLY A 185 -6.44 2.57 -8.11
N PHE A 186 -6.26 3.40 -9.13
CA PHE A 186 -7.12 4.53 -9.41
C PHE A 186 -8.55 4.07 -9.69
N TRP A 187 -8.73 3.06 -10.55
CA TRP A 187 -10.05 2.50 -10.84
C TRP A 187 -10.70 1.89 -9.59
N TYR A 188 -9.95 1.07 -8.84
CA TYR A 188 -10.47 0.37 -7.68
C TYR A 188 -10.85 1.29 -6.52
N PHE A 189 -9.98 2.24 -6.15
CA PHE A 189 -10.22 3.10 -4.98
C PHE A 189 -11.06 4.32 -5.28
N ARG A 190 -11.01 4.86 -6.50
CA ARG A 190 -11.66 6.13 -6.86
C ARG A 190 -12.97 5.95 -7.62
N ILE A 191 -13.08 4.93 -8.48
CA ILE A 191 -14.25 4.73 -9.35
C ILE A 191 -15.19 3.68 -8.77
N GLN A 192 -14.64 2.54 -8.34
CA GLN A 192 -15.45 1.48 -7.74
C GLN A 192 -15.96 1.85 -6.33
N ASP A 193 -15.42 2.94 -5.73
CA ASP A 193 -15.77 3.45 -4.39
C ASP A 193 -15.91 2.33 -3.37
N ASN A 194 -14.83 1.55 -3.18
CA ASN A 194 -14.93 0.35 -2.35
C ASN A 194 -14.98 0.66 -0.84
N GLU A 195 -16.18 0.97 -0.34
CA GLU A 195 -16.46 1.11 1.09
C GLU A 195 -16.25 -0.19 1.87
N GLN A 196 -16.16 -1.35 1.19
CA GLN A 196 -16.05 -2.66 1.83
C GLN A 196 -14.74 -2.81 2.59
N MET A 197 -13.66 -2.14 2.18
CA MET A 197 -12.40 -2.18 2.93
C MET A 197 -12.48 -1.36 4.24
N ASP A 198 -13.10 -0.17 4.20
CA ASP A 198 -13.35 0.63 5.41
C ASP A 198 -14.31 -0.13 6.35
N ALA A 199 -15.35 -0.78 5.79
CA ALA A 199 -16.28 -1.62 6.53
C ALA A 199 -15.59 -2.86 7.12
N MET A 200 -14.70 -3.52 6.39
CA MET A 200 -13.94 -4.68 6.86
C MET A 200 -12.98 -4.31 7.99
N ILE A 201 -12.27 -3.18 7.88
CA ILE A 201 -11.38 -2.70 8.95
C ILE A 201 -12.19 -2.38 10.19
N GLN A 202 -13.32 -1.67 10.05
CA GLN A 202 -14.21 -1.37 11.17
C GLN A 202 -14.81 -2.65 11.77
N GLN A 203 -15.23 -3.60 10.94
CA GLN A 203 -15.80 -4.86 11.37
C GLN A 203 -14.79 -5.75 12.09
N ALA A 204 -13.57 -5.89 11.56
CA ALA A 204 -12.50 -6.61 12.26
C ALA A 204 -12.20 -5.95 13.61
N PHE A 205 -12.21 -4.62 13.66
CA PHE A 205 -12.02 -3.87 14.89
C PHE A 205 -13.13 -4.12 15.92
N LEU A 206 -14.39 -4.23 15.47
CA LEU A 206 -15.55 -4.57 16.30
C LEU A 206 -15.56 -6.04 16.75
N HIS A 207 -15.12 -6.98 15.90
CA HIS A 207 -14.99 -8.38 16.30
C HIS A 207 -13.85 -8.57 17.31
N THR A 208 -12.79 -7.75 17.23
CA THR A 208 -11.72 -7.74 18.24
C THR A 208 -12.09 -6.96 19.52
N THR A 209 -13.26 -6.32 19.58
CA THR A 209 -13.70 -5.69 20.83
C THR A 209 -14.33 -6.69 21.78
N PRO A 210 -13.94 -6.67 23.06
CA PRO A 210 -14.42 -7.64 24.01
C PRO A 210 -15.80 -7.29 24.52
N ILE A 211 -16.71 -8.27 24.47
CA ILE A 211 -17.69 -8.42 25.54
C ILE A 211 -17.00 -9.00 26.79
N GLN A 212 -15.83 -9.67 26.68
CA GLN A 212 -15.14 -10.28 27.84
C GLN A 212 -13.60 -10.44 27.80
N HIS A 213 -12.87 -10.19 26.70
CA HIS A 213 -11.41 -10.44 26.59
C HIS A 213 -10.56 -9.21 26.25
N GLY A 214 -10.01 -8.55 27.28
CA GLY A 214 -8.73 -7.82 27.26
C GLY A 214 -8.49 -6.70 26.24
N THR A 215 -8.20 -5.50 26.74
CA THR A 215 -7.65 -4.32 26.01
C THR A 215 -6.35 -4.57 25.21
N ASN A 216 -5.77 -5.77 25.30
CA ASN A 216 -4.48 -6.15 24.73
C ASN A 216 -4.57 -6.53 23.23
N THR A 217 -5.67 -7.14 22.78
CA THR A 217 -5.81 -7.61 21.38
C THR A 217 -6.06 -6.46 20.41
N GLN A 218 -6.92 -5.51 20.80
CA GLN A 218 -7.22 -4.30 20.02
C GLN A 218 -5.99 -3.37 19.89
N SER A 219 -5.29 -3.13 21.00
CA SER A 219 -4.08 -2.29 21.00
C SER A 219 -2.96 -2.93 20.16
N THR A 220 -2.89 -4.25 20.11
CA THR A 220 -1.97 -5.00 19.25
C THR A 220 -2.29 -4.83 17.76
N MET A 221 -3.58 -4.90 17.36
CA MET A 221 -4.00 -4.66 15.97
C MET A 221 -3.69 -3.22 15.51
N ILE A 222 -4.01 -2.22 16.34
CA ILE A 222 -3.71 -0.81 16.03
C ILE A 222 -2.21 -0.61 15.89
N ARG A 223 -1.42 -1.18 16.83
CA ARG A 223 0.03 -1.10 16.81
C ARG A 223 0.60 -1.72 15.54
N ALA A 224 0.12 -2.90 15.15
CA ALA A 224 0.55 -3.57 13.92
C ALA A 224 0.26 -2.73 12.67
N MET A 225 -0.96 -2.21 12.52
CA MET A 225 -1.34 -1.37 11.37
C MET A 225 -0.52 -0.07 11.30
N LYS A 226 -0.26 0.57 12.46
CA LYS A 226 0.62 1.74 12.54
C LYS A 226 2.05 1.42 12.12
N TRP A 227 2.60 0.31 12.60
CA TRP A 227 3.95 -0.11 12.20
C TRP A 227 4.04 -0.37 10.71
N ILE A 228 3.05 -1.03 10.09
CA ILE A 228 3.02 -1.24 8.64
C ILE A 228 3.08 0.10 7.89
N LEU A 229 2.29 1.09 8.31
CA LEU A 229 2.29 2.41 7.68
C LEU A 229 3.64 3.15 7.88
N ILE A 230 4.20 3.10 9.08
CA ILE A 230 5.51 3.70 9.40
C ILE A 230 6.62 3.05 8.58
N CYS A 231 6.61 1.71 8.46
CA CYS A 231 7.57 0.98 7.63
C CYS A 231 7.46 1.37 6.15
N GLY A 232 6.24 1.54 5.62
CA GLY A 232 6.03 2.02 4.25
C GLY A 232 6.59 3.44 4.05
N ALA A 233 6.34 4.35 4.99
CA ALA A 233 6.89 5.71 4.95
C ALA A 233 8.42 5.72 5.05
N LEU A 234 8.99 4.91 5.95
CA LEU A 234 10.43 4.77 6.11
C LEU A 234 11.09 4.22 4.84
N TRP A 235 10.44 3.27 4.16
CA TRP A 235 10.93 2.75 2.88
C TRP A 235 10.96 3.84 1.80
N VAL A 236 9.93 4.68 1.68
CA VAL A 236 9.93 5.82 0.75
C VAL A 236 11.07 6.79 1.08
N VAL A 237 11.28 7.11 2.36
CA VAL A 237 12.42 7.94 2.79
C VAL A 237 13.75 7.29 2.43
N GLY A 238 13.88 5.97 2.62
CA GLY A 238 15.05 5.20 2.19
C GLY A 238 15.32 5.30 0.69
N MET A 239 14.28 5.19 -0.14
CA MET A 239 14.38 5.35 -1.60
C MET A 239 14.79 6.77 -2.01
N MET A 240 14.28 7.80 -1.33
CA MET A 240 14.75 9.17 -1.52
C MET A 240 16.20 9.35 -1.08
N GLY A 241 16.63 8.65 -0.03
CA GLY A 241 18.03 8.57 0.39
C GLY A 241 18.92 7.93 -0.66
N VAL A 242 18.47 6.84 -1.31
CA VAL A 242 19.19 6.22 -2.44
C VAL A 242 19.29 7.17 -3.63
N LEU A 243 18.24 7.94 -3.93
CA LEU A 243 18.30 8.99 -4.96
C LEU A 243 19.32 10.08 -4.60
N ALA A 244 19.35 10.53 -3.34
CA ALA A 244 20.35 11.50 -2.88
C ALA A 244 21.77 10.94 -2.99
N LEU A 245 22.00 9.68 -2.59
CA LEU A 245 23.29 9.00 -2.73
C LEU A 245 23.70 8.87 -4.21
N PHE A 246 22.76 8.62 -5.12
CA PHE A 246 23.03 8.61 -6.55
C PHE A 246 23.50 9.98 -7.06
N LEU A 247 22.79 11.05 -6.68
CA LEU A 247 23.14 12.42 -7.09
C LEU A 247 24.49 12.87 -6.54
N THR A 248 24.84 12.48 -5.31
CA THR A 248 26.15 12.80 -4.72
C THR A 248 27.28 11.95 -5.30
N ALA A 249 27.01 10.68 -5.64
CA ALA A 249 28.02 9.77 -6.18
C ALA A 249 28.42 10.07 -7.63
N PHE A 250 27.47 10.48 -8.46
CA PHE A 250 27.70 10.68 -9.90
C PHE A 250 27.67 12.15 -10.33
N GLY A 251 27.40 13.06 -9.40
CA GLY A 251 27.35 14.50 -9.65
C GLY A 251 26.10 14.93 -10.42
N LEU A 252 25.75 16.21 -10.26
CA LEU A 252 24.60 16.83 -10.93
C LEU A 252 24.74 16.83 -12.45
N GLU A 253 25.96 16.88 -12.98
CA GLU A 253 26.26 16.94 -14.41
C GLU A 253 25.77 15.70 -15.18
N SER A 254 25.79 14.53 -14.53
CA SER A 254 25.26 13.28 -15.10
C SER A 254 23.73 13.26 -15.22
N THR A 255 23.06 14.25 -14.63
CA THR A 255 21.60 14.42 -14.59
C THR A 255 21.11 15.66 -15.31
N ILE A 256 22.00 16.47 -15.90
CA ILE A 256 21.62 17.68 -16.62
C ILE A 256 21.04 17.30 -17.99
N TYR A 257 19.86 17.85 -18.30
CA TYR A 257 19.30 17.80 -19.64
C TYR A 257 20.26 18.54 -20.59
N PRO A 258 20.86 17.86 -21.60
CA PRO A 258 21.75 18.53 -22.55
C PRO A 258 21.03 19.60 -23.39
N PHE A 259 19.69 19.62 -23.36
CA PHE A 259 18.84 20.50 -24.15
C PHE A 259 18.65 21.92 -23.58
N PHE A 260 18.81 22.14 -22.26
CA PHE A 260 18.59 23.45 -21.65
C PHE A 260 19.91 24.09 -21.20
N SER A 261 20.36 25.07 -21.98
CA SER A 261 21.59 25.84 -21.74
C SER A 261 21.54 26.70 -20.46
N VAL A 262 20.36 26.96 -19.91
CA VAL A 262 20.18 27.83 -18.73
C VAL A 262 20.18 27.00 -17.44
N GLN A 263 21.19 27.22 -16.59
CA GLN A 263 21.40 26.50 -15.33
C GLN A 263 20.20 26.54 -14.37
N ALA A 264 19.43 27.64 -14.35
CA ALA A 264 18.26 27.79 -13.49
C ALA A 264 17.11 26.80 -13.83
N TRP A 265 16.86 26.55 -15.12
CA TRP A 265 15.82 25.62 -15.55
C TRP A 265 16.16 24.17 -15.20
N ASN A 266 17.44 23.81 -15.24
CA ASN A 266 17.91 22.47 -14.86
C ASN A 266 17.66 22.19 -13.36
N ILE A 267 17.83 23.18 -12.48
CA ILE A 267 17.54 23.05 -11.05
C ILE A 267 16.03 22.85 -10.82
N VAL A 268 15.19 23.60 -11.53
CA VAL A 268 13.72 23.47 -11.43
C VAL A 268 13.29 22.08 -11.91
N LEU A 269 13.77 21.63 -13.07
CA LEU A 269 13.45 20.31 -13.63
C LEU A 269 13.94 19.16 -12.73
N LEU A 270 15.10 19.32 -12.09
CA LEU A 270 15.59 18.39 -11.08
C LEU A 270 14.66 18.36 -9.86
N GLY A 271 14.22 19.52 -9.37
CA GLY A 271 13.25 19.61 -8.28
C GLY A 271 11.92 18.91 -8.62
N VAL A 272 11.42 19.11 -9.83
CA VAL A 272 10.22 18.41 -10.34
C VAL A 272 10.47 16.90 -10.41
N ASN A 273 11.65 16.46 -10.83
CA ASN A 273 12.00 15.04 -10.86
C ASN A 273 12.09 14.43 -9.46
N VAL A 274 12.71 15.12 -8.49
CA VAL A 274 12.78 14.65 -7.09
C VAL A 274 11.37 14.52 -6.51
N PHE A 275 10.49 15.49 -6.77
CA PHE A 275 9.09 15.42 -6.37
C PHE A 275 8.34 14.28 -7.08
N GLY A 276 8.56 14.10 -8.39
CA GLY A 276 8.00 12.99 -9.15
C GLY A 276 8.46 11.62 -8.64
N CYS A 277 9.75 11.48 -8.28
CA CYS A 277 10.30 10.29 -7.66
C CYS A 277 9.67 10.00 -6.29
N LEU A 278 9.39 11.03 -5.50
CA LEU A 278 8.67 10.89 -4.23
C LEU A 278 7.27 10.30 -4.47
N ILE A 279 6.53 10.81 -5.46
CA ILE A 279 5.20 10.31 -5.82
C ILE A 279 5.28 8.88 -6.37
N TYR A 280 6.22 8.59 -7.27
CA TYR A 280 6.46 7.25 -7.82
C TYR A 280 6.66 6.22 -6.69
N ASN A 281 7.59 6.50 -5.76
CA ASN A 281 7.83 5.59 -4.64
C ASN A 281 6.65 5.52 -3.66
N SER A 282 5.88 6.61 -3.51
CA SER A 282 4.67 6.64 -2.68
C SER A 282 3.56 5.75 -3.23
N ILE A 283 3.42 5.64 -4.56
CA ILE A 283 2.45 4.74 -5.20
C ILE A 283 2.82 3.27 -4.91
N ILE A 284 4.10 2.92 -5.08
CA ILE A 284 4.61 1.58 -4.73
C ILE A 284 4.31 1.25 -3.27
N ALA A 285 4.68 2.15 -2.36
CA ALA A 285 4.45 1.97 -0.93
C ALA A 285 2.95 1.87 -0.61
N ALA A 286 2.09 2.64 -1.29
CA ALA A 286 0.65 2.59 -1.08
C ALA A 286 0.05 1.24 -1.47
N VAL A 287 0.41 0.65 -2.62
CA VAL A 287 -0.07 -0.69 -2.99
C VAL A 287 0.36 -1.72 -1.94
N VAL A 288 1.63 -1.70 -1.54
CA VAL A 288 2.17 -2.66 -0.56
C VAL A 288 1.49 -2.50 0.79
N VAL A 289 1.36 -1.27 1.30
CA VAL A 289 0.67 -0.98 2.56
C VAL A 289 -0.80 -1.42 2.47
N ASN A 290 -1.51 -1.12 1.38
CA ASN A 290 -2.90 -1.54 1.18
C ASN A 290 -3.05 -3.06 1.29
N TYR A 291 -2.26 -3.80 0.52
CA TYR A 291 -2.30 -5.26 0.51
C TYR A 291 -2.00 -5.83 1.90
N THR A 292 -0.95 -5.33 2.55
CA THR A 292 -0.48 -5.85 3.84
C THR A 292 -1.37 -5.46 5.01
N VAL A 293 -1.99 -4.27 5.00
CA VAL A 293 -3.01 -3.88 5.98
C VAL A 293 -4.24 -4.75 5.85
N GLN A 294 -4.71 -5.06 4.63
CA GLN A 294 -5.83 -5.98 4.44
C GLN A 294 -5.49 -7.39 4.92
N CYS A 295 -4.30 -7.90 4.60
CA CYS A 295 -3.81 -9.17 5.14
C CYS A 295 -3.80 -9.18 6.68
N GLU A 296 -3.22 -8.16 7.32
CA GLU A 296 -3.15 -8.10 8.79
C GLU A 296 -4.55 -7.98 9.43
N THR A 297 -5.47 -7.26 8.78
CA THR A 297 -6.87 -7.15 9.23
C THR A 297 -7.53 -8.53 9.27
N ILE A 298 -7.39 -9.31 8.20
CA ILE A 298 -7.94 -10.67 8.12
C ILE A 298 -7.26 -11.60 9.13
N ILE A 299 -5.94 -11.49 9.29
CA ILE A 299 -5.16 -12.23 10.29
C ILE A 299 -5.70 -11.97 11.71
N CYS A 300 -5.94 -10.70 12.07
CA CYS A 300 -6.48 -10.34 13.37
C CYS A 300 -7.89 -10.89 13.58
N PHE A 301 -8.75 -10.78 12.55
CA PHE A 301 -10.11 -11.31 12.63
C PHE A 301 -10.11 -12.85 12.82
N MET A 302 -9.27 -13.57 12.07
CA MET A 302 -9.14 -15.01 12.22
C MET A 302 -8.57 -15.43 13.57
N ARG A 303 -7.59 -14.72 14.12
CA ARG A 303 -7.10 -15.01 15.48
C ARG A 303 -8.20 -14.88 16.53
N SER A 304 -9.04 -13.85 16.40
CA SER A 304 -10.19 -13.68 17.30
C SER A 304 -11.17 -14.85 17.19
N ILE A 305 -11.47 -15.33 15.98
CA ILE A 305 -12.32 -16.53 15.79
C ILE A 305 -11.64 -17.77 16.40
N GLN A 306 -10.34 -17.93 16.20
CA GLN A 306 -9.58 -19.05 16.75
C GLN A 306 -9.65 -19.08 18.29
N GLU A 307 -9.47 -17.93 18.93
CA GLU A 307 -9.56 -17.78 20.39
C GLU A 307 -10.97 -18.15 20.88
N GLN A 308 -12.03 -17.65 20.23
CA GLN A 308 -13.41 -18.00 20.57
C GLN A 308 -13.70 -19.50 20.46
N LEU A 309 -13.13 -20.16 19.44
CA LEU A 309 -13.24 -21.60 19.24
C LEU A 309 -12.49 -22.40 20.31
N LEU A 310 -11.29 -21.97 20.71
CA LEU A 310 -10.49 -22.66 21.72
C LEU A 310 -11.08 -22.48 23.13
N GLU A 311 -11.60 -21.30 23.44
CA GLU A 311 -12.25 -20.99 24.71
C GLU A 311 -13.67 -21.53 24.81
N LYS A 312 -14.21 -22.02 23.69
CA LYS A 312 -15.58 -22.53 23.57
C LYS A 312 -16.63 -21.50 23.97
N THR A 313 -16.45 -20.24 23.58
CA THR A 313 -17.29 -19.12 24.02
C THR A 313 -18.35 -18.70 23.00
N GLY A 314 -18.18 -19.06 21.72
CA GLY A 314 -19.10 -18.65 20.64
C GLY A 314 -20.07 -19.74 20.18
N ASP A 315 -21.26 -19.36 19.72
CA ASP A 315 -22.17 -20.27 19.04
C ASP A 315 -21.62 -20.67 17.66
N LEU A 316 -21.69 -21.96 17.32
CA LEU A 316 -21.12 -22.54 16.11
C LEU A 316 -21.68 -21.87 14.84
N ARG A 317 -22.97 -21.54 14.84
CA ARG A 317 -23.63 -20.86 13.71
C ARG A 317 -23.10 -19.44 13.50
N MET A 318 -22.87 -18.70 14.58
CA MET A 318 -22.30 -17.35 14.50
C MET A 318 -20.85 -17.41 13.98
N ILE A 319 -20.07 -18.39 14.45
CA ILE A 319 -18.69 -18.58 14.00
C ILE A 319 -18.63 -18.96 12.51
N MET A 320 -19.52 -19.83 12.03
CA MET A 320 -19.61 -20.13 10.58
C MET A 320 -19.89 -18.88 9.75
N HIS A 321 -20.80 -18.02 10.22
CA HIS A 321 -21.10 -16.76 9.55
C HIS A 321 -19.88 -15.82 9.53
N ASP A 322 -19.12 -15.73 10.62
CA ASP A 322 -17.91 -14.90 10.66
C ASP A 322 -16.78 -15.45 9.78
N ILE A 323 -16.62 -16.77 9.71
CA ILE A 323 -15.71 -17.43 8.76
C ILE A 323 -16.11 -17.12 7.31
N LEU A 324 -17.42 -17.08 7.00
CA LEU A 324 -17.91 -16.71 5.66
C LEU A 324 -17.55 -15.26 5.31
N LYS A 325 -17.62 -14.32 6.27
CA LYS A 325 -17.19 -12.94 6.03
C LYS A 325 -15.69 -12.85 5.76
N VAL A 326 -14.88 -13.57 6.52
CA VAL A 326 -13.43 -13.66 6.29
C VAL A 326 -13.13 -14.25 4.91
N TRP A 327 -13.88 -15.26 4.51
CA TRP A 327 -13.78 -15.86 3.18
C TRP A 327 -14.07 -14.83 2.09
N GLN A 328 -15.16 -14.05 2.22
CA GLN A 328 -15.51 -12.99 1.27
C GLN A 328 -14.43 -11.90 1.20
N ALA A 329 -13.91 -11.47 2.35
CA ALA A 329 -12.79 -10.52 2.42
C ALA A 329 -11.53 -11.05 1.72
N THR A 330 -11.23 -12.34 1.89
CA THR A 330 -10.06 -12.98 1.26
C THR A 330 -10.25 -13.16 -0.24
N HIS A 331 -11.48 -13.39 -0.71
CA HIS A 331 -11.80 -13.41 -2.13
C HIS A 331 -11.56 -12.05 -2.78
N GLN A 332 -11.96 -10.96 -2.11
CA GLN A 332 -11.70 -9.60 -2.57
C GLN A 332 -10.21 -9.26 -2.57
N LEU A 333 -9.47 -9.68 -1.54
CA LEU A 333 -8.01 -9.55 -1.48
C LEU A 333 -7.34 -10.25 -2.67
N ASN A 334 -7.75 -11.48 -2.97
CA ASN A 334 -7.19 -12.29 -4.07
C ASN A 334 -7.58 -11.79 -5.47
N GLY A 335 -8.54 -10.88 -5.60
CA GLY A 335 -8.96 -10.31 -6.87
C GLY A 335 -8.14 -9.06 -7.22
N PRO A 336 -8.74 -7.86 -7.18
CA PRO A 336 -8.09 -6.63 -7.63
C PRO A 336 -6.82 -6.27 -6.84
N MET A 337 -6.78 -6.53 -5.54
CA MET A 337 -5.62 -6.22 -4.70
C MET A 337 -4.40 -7.10 -5.02
N ALA A 338 -4.60 -8.41 -5.10
CA ALA A 338 -3.54 -9.33 -5.48
C ALA A 338 -3.05 -9.08 -6.92
N ASN A 339 -3.94 -8.66 -7.84
CA ASN A 339 -3.56 -8.29 -9.20
C ASN A 339 -2.67 -7.04 -9.24
N MET A 340 -2.98 -6.00 -8.46
CA MET A 340 -2.11 -4.83 -8.35
C MET A 340 -0.75 -5.18 -7.74
N MET A 341 -0.78 -5.94 -6.64
CA MET A 341 0.43 -6.38 -5.95
C MET A 341 1.29 -7.27 -6.85
N SER A 342 0.69 -8.15 -7.65
CA SER A 342 1.43 -9.07 -8.52
C SER A 342 2.22 -8.35 -9.62
N LEU A 343 1.63 -7.32 -10.25
CA LEU A 343 2.34 -6.47 -11.21
C LEU A 343 3.57 -5.80 -10.58
N LEU A 344 3.41 -5.29 -9.35
CA LEU A 344 4.52 -4.66 -8.63
C LEU A 344 5.54 -5.66 -8.11
N VAL A 345 5.16 -6.86 -7.69
CA VAL A 345 6.10 -7.92 -7.30
C VAL A 345 7.02 -8.27 -8.46
N PHE A 346 6.50 -8.36 -9.68
CA PHE A 346 7.32 -8.59 -10.86
C PHE A 346 8.29 -7.43 -11.10
N ASN A 347 7.82 -6.17 -10.96
CA ASN A 347 8.68 -5.00 -11.02
C ASN A 347 9.80 -5.06 -9.95
N PHE A 348 9.47 -5.38 -8.70
CA PHE A 348 10.46 -5.50 -7.62
C PHE A 348 11.49 -6.58 -7.91
N ALA A 349 11.06 -7.73 -8.43
CA ALA A 349 11.96 -8.81 -8.83
C ALA A 349 12.94 -8.33 -9.92
N ALA A 350 12.45 -7.60 -10.92
CA ALA A 350 13.31 -7.00 -11.96
C ALA A 350 14.33 -6.02 -11.35
N MET A 351 13.90 -5.14 -10.44
CA MET A 351 14.80 -4.18 -9.79
C MET A 351 15.82 -4.85 -8.85
N VAL A 352 15.45 -5.96 -8.20
CA VAL A 352 16.39 -6.79 -7.43
C VAL A 352 17.43 -7.41 -8.35
N VAL A 353 17.03 -7.96 -9.50
CA VAL A 353 17.96 -8.51 -10.50
C VAL A 353 18.93 -7.44 -10.99
N VAL A 354 18.44 -6.24 -11.29
CA VAL A 354 19.28 -5.08 -11.67
C VAL A 354 20.24 -4.71 -10.53
N GLY A 355 19.79 -4.73 -9.28
CA GLY A 355 20.64 -4.50 -8.11
C GLY A 355 21.74 -5.54 -7.96
N VAL A 356 21.42 -6.82 -8.18
CA VAL A 356 22.41 -7.92 -8.16
C VAL A 356 23.41 -7.76 -9.30
N SER A 357 22.98 -7.45 -10.52
CA SER A 357 23.89 -7.26 -11.65
C SER A 357 24.84 -6.07 -11.43
N LEU A 358 24.37 -4.99 -10.81
CA LEU A 358 25.20 -3.84 -10.46
C LEU A 358 26.28 -4.17 -9.42
N LEU A 359 25.98 -5.06 -8.49
CA LEU A 359 26.96 -5.57 -7.53
C LEU A 359 27.93 -6.53 -8.22
N LEU A 360 27.43 -7.39 -9.12
CA LEU A 360 28.21 -8.43 -9.80
C LEU A 360 29.29 -7.88 -10.74
N PHE A 361 28.93 -6.90 -11.57
CA PHE A 361 29.81 -6.37 -12.61
C PHE A 361 30.53 -5.09 -12.17
N GLN A 362 30.82 -4.95 -10.89
CA GLN A 362 31.58 -3.82 -10.39
C GLN A 362 33.05 -3.92 -10.84
N ASN A 363 33.51 -2.89 -11.57
CA ASN A 363 34.91 -2.80 -12.00
C ASN A 363 35.82 -2.58 -10.77
N GLN A 364 36.76 -3.49 -10.52
CA GLN A 364 37.57 -3.54 -9.29
C GLN A 364 38.63 -2.43 -9.20
N THR A 365 38.87 -1.68 -10.27
CA THR A 365 40.01 -0.75 -10.36
C THR A 365 39.75 0.64 -9.76
N GLU A 366 38.50 1.04 -9.50
CA GLU A 366 38.16 2.34 -8.89
C GLU A 366 36.95 2.21 -7.93
N ILE A 367 37.17 1.64 -6.74
CA ILE A 367 36.11 1.50 -5.74
C ILE A 367 35.88 2.82 -5.01
N ASN A 368 35.00 3.67 -5.56
CA ASN A 368 34.47 4.81 -4.82
C ASN A 368 33.49 4.30 -3.73
N PRO A 369 33.75 4.55 -2.43
CA PRO A 369 32.93 4.00 -1.34
C PRO A 369 31.47 4.49 -1.40
N LEU A 370 31.25 5.69 -1.94
CA LEU A 370 29.92 6.28 -2.11
C LEU A 370 29.09 5.55 -3.17
N VAL A 371 29.71 5.13 -4.29
CA VAL A 371 29.06 4.36 -5.36
C VAL A 371 28.68 2.97 -4.86
N LEU A 372 29.59 2.31 -4.12
CA LEU A 372 29.32 1.01 -3.51
C LEU A 372 28.16 1.11 -2.51
N THR A 373 28.16 2.14 -1.66
CA THR A 373 27.08 2.39 -0.68
C THR A 373 25.72 2.54 -1.38
N TYR A 374 25.65 3.34 -2.45
CA TYR A 374 24.45 3.47 -3.28
C TYR A 374 23.96 2.11 -3.81
N ARG A 375 24.84 1.31 -4.42
CA ARG A 375 24.47 0.00 -5.03
C ARG A 375 23.94 -0.99 -3.99
N VAL A 376 24.60 -1.08 -2.83
CA VAL A 376 24.18 -1.95 -1.73
C VAL A 376 22.83 -1.51 -1.15
N CYS A 377 22.66 -0.22 -0.84
CA CYS A 377 21.40 0.31 -0.33
C CYS A 377 20.24 0.12 -1.31
N PHE A 378 20.48 0.33 -2.61
CA PHE A 378 19.50 0.09 -3.67
C PHE A 378 19.03 -1.36 -3.67
N PHE A 379 19.95 -2.34 -3.73
CA PHE A 379 19.60 -3.76 -3.71
C PHE A 379 18.82 -4.15 -2.45
N LEU A 380 19.29 -3.73 -1.27
CA LEU A 380 18.65 -4.08 0.00
C LEU A 380 17.22 -3.55 0.11
N LEU A 381 16.98 -2.29 -0.28
CA LEU A 381 15.64 -1.70 -0.21
C LEU A 381 14.65 -2.38 -1.16
N TRP A 382 15.08 -2.73 -2.38
CA TRP A 382 14.24 -3.49 -3.32
C TRP A 382 14.00 -4.93 -2.86
N LEU A 383 14.98 -5.57 -2.22
CA LEU A 383 14.80 -6.90 -1.65
C LEU A 383 13.80 -6.89 -0.49
N VAL A 384 13.89 -5.91 0.41
CA VAL A 384 12.98 -5.78 1.55
C VAL A 384 11.53 -5.61 1.09
N ILE A 385 11.27 -4.72 0.12
CA ILE A 385 9.91 -4.50 -0.38
C ILE A 385 9.37 -5.69 -1.19
N LEU A 386 10.25 -6.47 -1.84
CA LEU A 386 9.89 -7.72 -2.51
C LEU A 386 9.42 -8.78 -1.52
N VAL A 387 10.19 -9.02 -0.45
CA VAL A 387 9.93 -10.12 0.50
C VAL A 387 8.70 -9.86 1.38
N PHE A 388 8.45 -8.60 1.74
CA PHE A 388 7.43 -8.25 2.73
C PHE A 388 6.00 -8.73 2.38
N PRO A 389 5.45 -8.52 1.17
CA PRO A 389 4.14 -9.05 0.76
C PRO A 389 4.04 -10.59 0.84
N PHE A 390 5.12 -11.31 0.48
CA PHE A 390 5.14 -12.78 0.57
C PHE A 390 5.09 -13.27 2.01
N VAL A 391 5.84 -12.63 2.92
CA VAL A 391 5.80 -12.95 4.35
C VAL A 391 4.37 -12.75 4.89
N GLN A 392 3.71 -11.66 4.51
CA GLN A 392 2.34 -11.39 4.95
C GLN A 392 1.33 -12.40 4.40
N ALA A 393 1.43 -12.76 3.12
CA ALA A 393 0.59 -13.80 2.52
C ALA A 393 0.78 -15.16 3.23
N ALA A 394 2.02 -15.55 3.50
CA ALA A 394 2.33 -16.81 4.20
C ALA A 394 1.85 -16.82 5.66
N ARG A 395 1.92 -15.67 6.36
CA ARG A 395 1.35 -15.52 7.71
C ARG A 395 -0.16 -15.74 7.70
N LEU A 396 -0.86 -15.19 6.70
CA LEU A 396 -2.30 -15.38 6.56
C LEU A 396 -2.63 -16.85 6.26
N SER A 397 -1.97 -17.48 5.29
CA SER A 397 -2.13 -18.93 5.00
C SER A 397 -1.88 -19.81 6.23
N SER A 398 -0.92 -19.43 7.09
CA SER A 398 -0.67 -20.17 8.34
C SER A 398 -1.86 -20.19 9.30
N ILE A 399 -2.59 -19.09 9.39
CA ILE A 399 -3.64 -18.94 10.40
C ILE A 399 -4.89 -19.68 9.96
N TYR A 400 -5.15 -19.74 8.65
CA TYR A 400 -6.15 -20.64 8.08
C TYR A 400 -5.93 -22.09 8.52
N ASN A 401 -4.70 -22.60 8.38
CA ASN A 401 -4.38 -23.97 8.81
C ASN A 401 -4.55 -24.18 10.32
N LYS A 402 -4.33 -23.14 11.15
CA LYS A 402 -4.55 -23.21 12.60
C LYS A 402 -6.03 -23.30 12.97
N ILE A 403 -6.92 -22.62 12.24
CA ILE A 403 -8.37 -22.74 12.45
C ILE A 403 -8.89 -24.10 12.00
N GLU A 404 -8.37 -24.63 10.89
CA GLU A 404 -8.69 -26.01 10.47
C GLU A 404 -8.24 -27.03 11.52
N GLN A 405 -7.04 -26.84 12.11
CA GLN A 405 -6.58 -27.66 13.22
C GLN A 405 -7.48 -27.52 14.45
N ALA A 406 -7.87 -26.30 14.83
CA ALA A 406 -8.80 -26.07 15.94
C ALA A 406 -10.16 -26.75 15.68
N ALA A 407 -10.69 -26.68 14.45
CA ALA A 407 -11.91 -27.38 14.03
C ALA A 407 -11.82 -28.90 14.22
N LEU A 408 -10.68 -29.50 13.88
CA LEU A 408 -10.42 -30.92 14.09
C LEU A 408 -10.34 -31.27 15.58
N GLU A 409 -9.65 -30.46 16.38
CA GLU A 409 -9.56 -30.65 17.83
C GLU A 409 -10.95 -30.57 18.49
N MET A 410 -11.79 -29.61 18.10
CA MET A 410 -13.15 -29.51 18.61
C MET A 410 -14.02 -30.72 18.25
N ARG A 411 -13.86 -31.30 17.05
CA ARG A 411 -14.56 -32.53 16.67
C ARG A 411 -14.23 -33.68 17.62
N VAL A 412 -12.97 -33.80 18.04
CA VAL A 412 -12.52 -34.89 18.93
C VAL A 412 -12.89 -34.62 20.39
N PHE A 413 -12.71 -33.39 20.87
CA PHE A 413 -12.90 -33.03 22.28
C PHE A 413 -14.32 -32.54 22.62
N GLY A 414 -15.20 -32.42 21.63
CA GLY A 414 -16.53 -31.85 21.78
C GLY A 414 -16.52 -30.32 21.96
N TYR A 415 -17.63 -29.68 21.62
CA TYR A 415 -17.79 -28.23 21.67
C TYR A 415 -19.12 -27.83 22.31
N LEU A 416 -19.06 -27.24 23.51
CA LEU A 416 -20.24 -26.84 24.28
C LEU A 416 -21.29 -27.97 24.32
N THR A 417 -22.57 -27.63 24.12
CA THR A 417 -23.72 -28.54 24.04
C THR A 417 -24.01 -29.03 22.61
N SER A 418 -23.07 -28.83 21.67
CA SER A 418 -23.30 -29.10 20.25
C SER A 418 -23.32 -30.61 19.97
N THR A 419 -24.19 -31.05 19.06
CA THR A 419 -24.29 -32.47 18.72
C THR A 419 -23.14 -32.88 17.79
N PRO A 420 -22.71 -34.17 17.78
CA PRO A 420 -21.67 -34.64 16.86
C PRO A 420 -21.95 -34.33 15.38
N ARG A 421 -23.23 -34.26 14.98
CA ARG A 421 -23.64 -33.88 13.63
C ARG A 421 -23.38 -32.40 13.32
N ASP A 422 -23.57 -31.52 14.29
CA ASP A 422 -23.28 -30.09 14.14
C ASP A 422 -21.78 -29.84 14.00
N LEU A 423 -20.96 -30.56 14.78
CA LEU A 423 -19.50 -30.50 14.68
C LEU A 423 -18.98 -31.05 13.35
N ASP A 424 -19.55 -32.13 12.83
CA ASP A 424 -19.16 -32.68 11.52
C ASP A 424 -19.55 -31.72 10.39
N SER A 425 -20.73 -31.11 10.47
CA SER A 425 -21.19 -30.07 9.53
C SER A 425 -20.27 -28.84 9.57
N PHE A 426 -19.85 -28.42 10.77
CA PHE A 426 -18.92 -27.31 10.94
C PHE A 426 -17.53 -27.64 10.39
N LEU A 427 -16.99 -28.82 10.69
CA LEU A 427 -15.68 -29.22 10.16
C LEU A 427 -15.73 -29.32 8.63
N GLN A 428 -16.80 -29.86 8.07
CA GLN A 428 -17.00 -29.89 6.62
C GLN A 428 -17.05 -28.47 6.05
N PHE A 429 -17.76 -27.55 6.71
CA PHE A 429 -17.78 -26.15 6.30
C PHE A 429 -16.40 -25.50 6.34
N VAL A 430 -15.63 -25.66 7.42
CA VAL A 430 -14.27 -25.10 7.57
C VAL A 430 -13.31 -25.66 6.53
N THR A 431 -13.38 -26.96 6.26
CA THR A 431 -12.54 -27.62 5.25
C THR A 431 -12.91 -27.21 3.83
N LEU A 432 -14.20 -26.98 3.53
CA LEU A 432 -14.67 -26.42 2.26
C LEU A 432 -14.36 -24.92 2.10
N ALA A 433 -14.36 -24.17 3.20
CA ALA A 433 -14.01 -22.75 3.22
C ALA A 433 -12.50 -22.49 3.07
N LYS A 434 -11.68 -23.55 2.95
CA LYS A 434 -10.22 -23.47 2.83
C LYS A 434 -9.81 -22.68 1.58
N TYR A 435 -9.30 -21.48 1.81
CA TYR A 435 -8.75 -20.63 0.76
C TYR A 435 -7.25 -20.46 0.92
N LYS A 436 -6.49 -20.82 -0.12
CA LYS A 436 -5.08 -20.46 -0.22
C LYS A 436 -4.99 -19.02 -0.68
N VAL A 437 -4.29 -18.18 0.08
CA VAL A 437 -3.96 -16.81 -0.35
C VAL A 437 -3.08 -16.91 -1.59
N ARG A 438 -3.44 -16.19 -2.65
CA ARG A 438 -2.72 -16.24 -3.92
C ARG A 438 -1.99 -14.92 -4.15
N LEU A 439 -0.73 -15.02 -4.50
CA LEU A 439 0.07 -13.90 -5.01
C LEU A 439 0.67 -14.36 -6.34
N LEU A 440 0.54 -13.56 -7.41
CA LEU A 440 0.89 -13.98 -8.78
C LEU A 440 0.13 -15.23 -9.27
N PHE A 441 -1.14 -15.39 -8.86
CA PHE A 441 -1.94 -16.60 -9.13
C PHE A 441 -1.40 -17.90 -8.48
N ILE A 442 -0.26 -17.85 -7.80
CA ILE A 442 0.37 -18.98 -7.11
C ILE A 442 -0.07 -18.96 -5.64
N PRO A 443 -0.51 -20.09 -5.07
CA PRO A 443 -0.77 -20.17 -3.63
C PRO A 443 0.53 -19.97 -2.84
N VAL A 444 0.51 -19.04 -1.89
CA VAL A 444 1.69 -18.75 -1.06
C VAL A 444 1.63 -19.57 0.22
N ASP A 445 2.57 -20.51 0.34
CA ASP A 445 2.83 -21.30 1.54
C ASP A 445 4.11 -20.83 2.24
N LYS A 446 4.27 -21.13 3.54
CA LYS A 446 5.47 -20.73 4.32
C LYS A 446 6.77 -21.26 3.72
N SER A 447 6.72 -22.46 3.15
CA SER A 447 7.86 -23.10 2.48
C SER A 447 8.39 -22.26 1.32
N LEU A 448 7.52 -21.58 0.58
CA LEU A 448 7.91 -20.69 -0.51
C LEU A 448 8.73 -19.50 0.00
N VAL A 449 8.32 -18.90 1.13
CA VAL A 449 9.03 -17.77 1.74
C VAL A 449 10.41 -18.20 2.25
N TYR A 450 10.50 -19.33 2.94
CA TYR A 450 11.79 -19.88 3.35
C TYR A 450 12.68 -20.22 2.16
N GLY A 451 12.10 -20.72 1.06
CA GLY A 451 12.81 -20.97 -0.19
C GLY A 451 13.39 -19.70 -0.82
N ILE A 452 12.61 -18.63 -0.92
CA ILE A 452 13.07 -17.33 -1.43
C ILE A 452 14.16 -16.75 -0.52
N LEU A 453 13.99 -16.80 0.80
CA LEU A 453 14.99 -16.31 1.76
C LEU A 453 16.29 -17.11 1.67
N LEU A 454 16.20 -18.44 1.57
CA LEU A 454 17.38 -19.30 1.45
C LEU A 454 18.11 -19.06 0.12
N LEU A 455 17.37 -18.95 -0.99
CA LEU A 455 17.95 -18.65 -2.30
C LEU A 455 18.65 -17.29 -2.31
N THR A 456 18.00 -16.25 -1.79
CA THR A 456 18.57 -14.89 -1.74
C THR A 456 19.79 -14.83 -0.81
N THR A 457 19.75 -15.52 0.33
CA THR A 457 20.91 -15.61 1.24
C THR A 457 22.07 -16.38 0.62
N PHE A 458 21.79 -17.50 -0.05
CA PHE A 458 22.79 -18.27 -0.78
C PHE A 458 23.46 -17.43 -1.87
N LEU A 459 22.66 -16.71 -2.67
CA LEU A 459 23.19 -15.78 -3.67
C LEU A 459 24.09 -14.72 -3.04
N LEU A 460 23.68 -14.09 -1.93
CA LEU A 460 24.51 -13.11 -1.23
C LEU A 460 25.83 -13.69 -0.73
N ILE A 461 25.82 -14.92 -0.20
CA ILE A 461 27.05 -15.61 0.23
C ILE A 461 27.98 -15.85 -0.96
N VAL A 462 27.44 -16.31 -2.09
CA VAL A 462 28.24 -16.50 -3.33
C VAL A 462 28.84 -15.17 -3.79
N LEU A 463 28.09 -14.06 -3.73
CA LEU A 463 28.58 -12.73 -4.09
C LEU A 463 29.72 -12.23 -3.17
N VAL A 464 29.64 -12.54 -1.88
CA VAL A 464 30.71 -12.21 -0.92
C VAL A 464 31.94 -13.09 -1.14
N GLN A 465 31.75 -14.40 -1.32
CA GLN A 465 32.85 -15.37 -1.46
C GLN A 465 33.61 -15.24 -2.79
N THR A 466 32.95 -14.77 -3.85
CA THR A 466 33.58 -14.53 -5.15
C THR A 466 34.48 -13.27 -5.17
N GLY A 467 34.60 -12.54 -4.06
CA GLY A 467 35.42 -11.33 -3.98
C GLY A 467 34.86 -10.16 -4.79
N ILE A 468 33.60 -10.26 -5.21
CA ILE A 468 32.94 -9.26 -6.04
C ILE A 468 32.46 -8.07 -5.18
N ILE A 469 32.07 -8.33 -3.93
CA ILE A 469 31.65 -7.28 -2.97
C ILE A 469 32.81 -6.78 -2.10
N VAL A 470 33.83 -7.61 -1.85
CA VAL A 470 34.97 -7.29 -0.97
C VAL A 470 36.26 -7.45 -1.74
N ALA A 471 36.98 -6.34 -1.93
CA ALA A 471 38.30 -6.36 -2.55
C ALA A 471 39.26 -7.29 -1.78
N PRO A 472 40.18 -8.01 -2.45
CA PRO A 472 41.16 -8.88 -1.80
C PRO A 472 42.16 -8.17 -0.88
N SER A 473 42.15 -6.85 -0.78
CA SER A 473 43.20 -6.06 -0.14
C SER A 473 43.07 -5.87 1.37
N LEU A 474 42.13 -6.54 2.04
CA LEU A 474 41.98 -6.44 3.51
C LEU A 474 42.53 -7.65 4.28
N TYR A 475 43.24 -8.57 3.61
CA TYR A 475 43.85 -9.77 4.20
C TYR A 475 45.36 -9.85 4.02
N LEU A 476 46.07 -8.71 3.93
CA LEU A 476 47.53 -8.64 3.99
C LEU A 476 47.99 -7.52 4.93
#